data_AF-A0A0G1CB02-F1
#
_entry.id   AF-A0A0G1CB02-F1
#
_cell.length_a   1.000
_cell.length_b   1.000
_cell.length_c   1.000
_cell.angle_alpha   90.00
_cell.angle_beta   90.00
_cell.angle_gamma   90.00
#
_symmetry.space_group_name_H-M   'P 1'
#
loop_
_entity.id
_entity.type
_entity.pdbx_description
1 polymer ?
#
loop_
_entity_poly.entity_id
_entity_poly.type
_entity_poly.pdbx_seq_one_letter_code
_entity_poly.pdbx_strand_id
1 'polypeptide(L)'
;MKASWYAEALYRALQGEKVISEGDSKKVFVRFKKVISARGHDRLLPLIGREFEKIITRENKNNEVVLITADSKSKSKWMHAYDHYKKEKIIPKGSVCREVVDESIIGGFQIRTKDTLIDGTYKKSLVELYRKITS
;
A
#
# COMPACT_ATOMS: atom_id res chain seq x y z
N MET A 1 14.06 -2.27 27.70
CA MET A 1 13.31 -1.61 26.60
C MET A 1 13.61 -2.31 25.28
N LYS A 2 12.60 -2.61 24.44
CA LYS A 2 12.79 -3.35 23.19
C LYS A 2 12.97 -2.40 22.00
N ALA A 3 13.84 -2.74 21.05
CA ALA A 3 14.05 -1.96 19.83
C ALA A 3 12.77 -1.85 18.98
N SER A 4 11.91 -2.87 18.99
CA SER A 4 10.64 -2.88 18.27
C SER A 4 9.67 -1.79 18.74
N TRP A 5 9.62 -1.49 20.04
CA TRP A 5 8.78 -0.41 20.57
C TRP A 5 9.24 0.97 20.12
N TYR A 6 10.56 1.15 20.04
CA TYR A 6 11.15 2.38 19.54
C TYR A 6 10.91 2.55 18.04
N ALA A 7 11.03 1.48 17.26
CA ALA A 7 10.71 1.48 15.83
C ALA A 7 9.23 1.83 15.58
N GLU A 8 8.31 1.23 16.34
CA GLU A 8 6.88 1.52 16.26
C GLU A 8 6.58 2.99 16.63
N ALA A 9 7.18 3.50 17.69
CA ALA A 9 7.02 4.89 18.12
C ALA A 9 7.55 5.88 17.06
N LEU A 10 8.72 5.58 16.46
CA LEU A 10 9.28 6.38 15.37
C LEU A 10 8.38 6.36 14.13
N TYR A 11 7.87 5.20 13.76
CA TYR A 11 6.94 5.05 12.63
C TYR A 11 5.68 5.90 12.83
N ARG A 12 5.02 5.79 13.98
CA ARG A 12 3.83 6.59 14.30
C ARG A 12 4.12 8.09 14.32
N ALA A 13 5.29 8.49 14.85
CA ALA A 13 5.69 9.90 14.86
C ALA A 13 5.89 10.46 13.45
N LEU A 14 6.36 9.64 12.50
CA LEU A 14 6.54 10.02 11.09
C LEU A 14 5.22 10.03 10.31
N GLN A 15 4.20 9.30 10.74
CA GLN A 15 2.85 9.30 10.15
C GLN A 15 1.95 10.42 10.71
N GLY A 16 2.42 11.18 11.70
CA GLY A 16 1.63 12.24 12.32
C GLY A 16 1.39 13.42 11.38
N GLU A 17 0.23 14.09 11.54
CA GLU A 17 -0.22 15.22 10.70
C GLU A 17 0.77 16.39 10.61
N LYS A 18 1.71 16.49 11.56
CA LYS A 18 2.75 17.53 11.61
C LYS A 18 3.96 17.24 10.71
N VAL A 19 4.04 16.05 10.11
CA VAL A 19 5.13 15.65 9.21
C VAL A 19 4.64 15.75 7.78
N ILE A 20 4.80 16.95 7.21
CA ILE A 20 4.32 17.27 5.86
C ILE A 20 5.51 17.32 4.88
N SER A 21 6.68 17.71 5.37
CA SER A 21 7.89 17.88 4.55
C SER A 21 9.04 16.98 5.03
N GLU A 22 10.01 16.75 4.14
CA GLU A 22 11.26 16.06 4.49
C GLU A 22 12.01 16.76 5.64
N GLY A 23 11.89 18.10 5.72
CA GLY A 23 12.46 18.89 6.82
C GLY A 23 11.85 18.54 8.18
N ASP A 24 10.57 18.21 8.22
CA ASP A 24 9.89 17.82 9.46
C ASP A 24 10.27 16.39 9.88
N SER A 25 10.41 15.48 8.91
CA SER A 25 10.96 14.14 9.15
C SER A 25 12.36 14.22 9.79
N LYS A 26 13.25 15.08 9.26
CA LYS A 26 14.59 15.29 9.84
C LYS A 26 14.52 15.79 11.29
N LYS A 27 13.61 16.72 11.61
CA LYS A 27 13.42 17.19 13.00
C LYS A 27 12.96 16.06 13.92
N VAL A 28 12.04 15.22 13.47
CA VAL A 28 11.57 14.03 14.23
C VAL A 28 12.74 13.09 14.50
N PHE A 29 13.57 12.78 13.50
CA PHE A 29 14.75 11.94 13.66
C PHE A 29 15.78 12.51 14.65
N VAL A 30 16.07 13.82 14.58
CA VAL A 30 17.00 14.47 15.52
C VAL A 30 16.47 14.39 16.95
N ARG A 31 15.18 14.67 17.17
CA ARG A 31 14.55 14.56 18.48
C ARG A 31 14.54 13.12 18.99
N PHE A 32 14.22 12.17 18.12
CA PHE A 32 14.23 10.75 18.43
C PHE A 32 15.60 10.30 18.90
N LYS A 33 16.67 10.62 18.15
CA LYS A 33 18.05 10.31 18.54
C LYS A 33 18.39 10.88 19.93
N LYS A 34 18.04 12.15 20.18
CA LYS A 34 18.25 12.78 21.50
C LYS A 34 17.56 12.02 22.63
N VAL A 35 16.32 11.54 22.43
CA VAL A 35 15.59 10.75 23.43
C VAL A 35 16.23 9.38 23.66
N ILE A 36 16.73 8.73 22.60
CA ILE A 36 17.47 7.46 22.72
C ILE A 36 18.75 7.65 23.54
N SER A 37 19.54 8.68 23.21
CA SER A 37 20.80 8.97 23.89
C SER A 37 20.59 9.38 25.35
N ALA A 38 19.59 10.23 25.64
CA ALA A 38 19.24 10.62 27.00
C ALA A 38 18.82 9.44 27.89
N ARG A 39 18.35 8.34 27.29
CA ARG A 39 17.98 7.10 27.98
C ARG A 39 19.12 6.06 28.01
N GLY A 40 20.30 6.39 27.48
CA GLY A 40 21.44 5.47 27.40
C GLY A 40 21.23 4.27 26.47
N HIS A 41 20.30 4.38 25.51
CA HIS A 41 19.89 3.28 24.63
C HIS A 41 20.54 3.34 23.24
N ASP A 42 21.65 4.06 23.08
CA ASP A 42 22.33 4.26 21.77
C ASP A 42 22.69 2.95 21.08
N ARG A 43 23.07 1.92 21.86
CA ARG A 43 23.37 0.57 21.35
C ARG A 43 22.19 -0.07 20.60
N LEU A 44 20.96 0.39 20.84
CA LEU A 44 19.78 -0.12 20.15
C LEU A 44 19.56 0.51 18.78
N LEU A 45 20.23 1.63 18.43
CA LEU A 45 19.98 2.35 17.17
C LEU A 45 20.07 1.46 15.91
N PRO A 46 21.09 0.58 15.75
CA PRO A 46 21.14 -0.31 14.58
C PRO A 46 19.96 -1.29 14.55
N LEU A 47 19.54 -1.79 15.72
CA LEU A 47 18.44 -2.74 15.83
C LEU A 47 17.08 -2.07 15.60
N ILE A 48 16.91 -0.82 16.06
CA ILE A 48 15.75 0.01 15.79
C ILE A 48 15.61 0.23 14.28
N GLY A 49 16.70 0.52 13.58
CA GLY A 49 16.70 0.67 12.12
C GLY A 49 16.17 -0.57 11.41
N ARG A 50 16.64 -1.76 11.79
CA ARG A 50 16.16 -3.04 11.22
C ARG A 50 14.68 -3.30 11.50
N GLU A 51 14.23 -3.06 12.73
CA GLU A 51 12.81 -3.24 13.09
C GLU A 51 11.92 -2.21 12.36
N PHE A 52 12.41 -0.99 12.17
CA PHE A 52 11.70 0.04 11.43
C PHE A 52 11.56 -0.31 9.94
N GLU A 53 12.60 -0.85 9.32
CA GLU A 53 12.57 -1.35 7.95
C GLU A 53 11.55 -2.49 7.77
N LYS A 54 11.45 -3.39 8.75
CA LYS A 54 10.41 -4.45 8.75
C LYS A 54 9.00 -3.86 8.80
N ILE A 55 8.77 -2.84 9.62
CA ILE A 55 7.47 -2.15 9.69
C ILE A 55 7.14 -1.54 8.33
N ILE A 56 8.05 -0.74 7.75
CA ILE A 56 7.83 -0.12 6.43
C ILE A 56 7.54 -1.19 5.37
N THR A 57 8.33 -2.26 5.33
CA THR A 57 8.14 -3.34 4.36
C THR A 57 6.76 -4.00 4.51
N ARG A 58 6.32 -4.24 5.75
CA ARG A 58 4.99 -4.81 6.03
C ARG A 58 3.87 -3.87 5.60
N GLU A 59 3.98 -2.59 5.94
CA GLU A 59 2.95 -1.60 5.60
C GLU A 59 2.90 -1.37 4.09
N ASN A 60 4.03 -1.33 3.39
CA ASN A 60 4.09 -1.24 1.93
C ASN A 60 3.43 -2.46 1.26
N LYS A 61 3.67 -3.67 1.78
CA LYS A 61 2.99 -4.89 1.30
C LYS A 61 1.48 -4.83 1.54
N ASN A 62 1.05 -4.35 2.70
CA ASN A 62 -0.38 -4.19 3.01
C ASN A 62 -1.06 -3.13 2.11
N ASN A 63 -0.29 -2.14 1.66
CA ASN A 63 -0.77 -1.05 0.81
C ASN A 63 -0.56 -1.33 -0.69
N GLU A 64 -0.06 -2.51 -1.07
CA GLU A 64 0.06 -2.91 -2.48
C GLU A 64 -1.32 -3.16 -3.07
N VAL A 65 -1.56 -2.59 -4.25
CA VAL A 65 -2.78 -2.80 -5.02
C VAL A 65 -2.40 -3.34 -6.38
N VAL A 66 -2.95 -4.48 -6.74
CA VAL A 66 -2.62 -5.17 -7.98
C VAL A 66 -3.68 -4.88 -9.03
N LEU A 67 -3.30 -4.22 -10.12
CA LEU A 67 -4.12 -4.09 -11.32
C LEU A 67 -3.76 -5.24 -12.27
N ILE A 68 -4.72 -6.12 -12.53
CA ILE A 68 -4.55 -7.30 -13.38
C ILE A 68 -5.29 -7.07 -14.70
N THR A 69 -4.59 -7.26 -15.82
CA THR A 69 -5.14 -7.14 -17.18
C THR A 69 -4.78 -8.35 -18.04
N ALA A 70 -5.52 -8.55 -19.13
CA ALA A 70 -5.30 -9.65 -20.08
C ALA A 70 -3.94 -9.57 -20.81
N ASP A 71 -3.50 -8.35 -21.11
CA ASP A 71 -2.28 -8.09 -21.87
C ASP A 71 -1.68 -6.72 -21.50
N SER A 72 -0.50 -6.42 -22.05
CA SER A 72 0.22 -5.17 -21.80
C SER A 72 -0.39 -3.93 -22.47
N LYS A 73 -1.09 -4.08 -23.59
CA LYS A 73 -1.78 -2.97 -24.28
C LYS A 73 -3.03 -2.53 -23.52
N SER A 74 -3.67 -3.47 -22.84
CA SER A 74 -4.84 -3.25 -21.98
C SER A 74 -4.51 -2.48 -20.70
N LYS A 75 -3.23 -2.38 -20.32
CA LYS A 75 -2.77 -1.67 -19.10
C LYS A 75 -3.14 -0.19 -19.13
N SER A 76 -2.68 0.52 -20.15
CA SER A 76 -2.97 1.94 -20.34
C SER A 76 -4.47 2.18 -20.56
N LYS A 77 -5.15 1.24 -21.21
CA LYS A 77 -6.61 1.28 -21.35
C LYS A 77 -7.30 1.28 -20.00
N TRP A 78 -6.89 0.47 -19.02
CA TRP A 78 -7.62 0.30 -17.75
C TRP A 78 -7.06 1.08 -16.56
N MET A 79 -5.98 1.84 -16.73
CA MET A 79 -5.43 2.70 -15.67
C MET A 79 -6.46 3.69 -15.11
N HIS A 80 -7.36 4.21 -15.96
CA HIS A 80 -8.44 5.09 -15.52
C HIS A 80 -9.38 4.44 -14.48
N ALA A 81 -9.55 3.12 -14.51
CA ALA A 81 -10.35 2.40 -13.52
C ALA A 81 -9.67 2.43 -12.15
N TYR A 82 -8.34 2.22 -12.11
CA TYR A 82 -7.56 2.38 -10.89
C TYR A 82 -7.70 3.80 -10.32
N ASP A 83 -7.56 4.83 -11.17
CA ASP A 83 -7.70 6.23 -10.74
C ASP A 83 -9.12 6.54 -10.25
N HIS A 84 -10.14 5.98 -10.90
CA HIS A 84 -11.53 6.10 -10.45
C HIS A 84 -11.71 5.53 -9.04
N TYR A 85 -11.30 4.27 -8.80
CA TYR A 85 -11.46 3.65 -7.48
C TYR A 85 -10.57 4.26 -6.39
N LYS A 86 -9.48 4.91 -6.78
CA LYS A 86 -8.67 5.75 -5.90
C LYS A 86 -9.40 7.04 -5.51
N LYS A 87 -10.11 7.68 -6.44
CA LYS A 87 -10.95 8.87 -6.17
C LYS A 87 -12.14 8.53 -5.27
N GLU A 88 -12.78 7.39 -5.51
CA GLU A 88 -13.88 6.87 -4.68
C GLU A 88 -13.44 6.39 -3.29
N LYS A 89 -12.14 6.48 -2.97
CA LYS A 89 -11.55 6.05 -1.69
C LYS A 89 -11.73 4.55 -1.39
N ILE A 90 -12.03 3.74 -2.40
CA ILE A 90 -12.06 2.27 -2.28
C ILE A 90 -10.62 1.74 -2.21
N ILE A 91 -9.71 2.36 -2.96
CA ILE A 91 -8.27 2.12 -2.85
C ILE A 91 -7.68 3.05 -1.79
N PRO A 92 -6.96 2.53 -0.77
CA PRO A 92 -6.34 3.36 0.25
C PRO A 92 -5.40 4.43 -0.31
N LYS A 93 -5.35 5.59 0.35
CA LYS A 93 -4.37 6.64 0.01
C LYS A 93 -2.96 6.13 0.30
N GLY A 94 -2.02 6.44 -0.60
CA GLY A 94 -0.63 6.00 -0.49
C GLY A 94 -0.38 4.57 -0.98
N SER A 95 -1.41 3.89 -1.50
CA SER A 95 -1.23 2.59 -2.15
C SER A 95 -0.31 2.65 -3.37
N VAL A 96 0.51 1.63 -3.50
CA VAL A 96 1.40 1.43 -4.64
C VAL A 96 0.72 0.49 -5.63
N CYS A 97 0.51 0.97 -6.85
CA CYS A 97 -0.07 0.15 -7.91
C CYS A 97 1.01 -0.77 -8.49
N ARG A 98 0.73 -2.07 -8.51
CA ARG A 98 1.50 -3.06 -9.24
C ARG A 98 0.67 -3.60 -10.39
N GLU A 99 1.19 -3.47 -11.60
CA GLU A 99 0.53 -3.99 -12.79
C GLU A 99 0.96 -5.43 -13.06
N VAL A 100 -0.01 -6.32 -13.26
CA VAL A 100 0.20 -7.73 -13.57
C VAL A 100 -0.59 -8.09 -14.81
N VAL A 101 0.03 -8.89 -15.69
CA VAL A 101 -0.66 -9.48 -16.84
C VAL A 101 -1.03 -10.92 -16.46
N ASP A 102 -2.29 -11.28 -16.69
CA ASP A 102 -2.82 -12.63 -16.48
C ASP A 102 -3.64 -13.03 -17.71
N GLU A 103 -3.10 -13.95 -18.51
CA GLU A 103 -3.69 -14.41 -19.77
C GLU A 103 -4.99 -15.21 -19.57
N SER A 104 -5.30 -15.63 -18.33
CA SER A 104 -6.60 -16.25 -18.02
C SER A 104 -7.76 -15.25 -18.03
N ILE A 105 -7.45 -13.94 -17.97
CA ILE A 105 -8.42 -12.87 -18.18
C ILE A 105 -8.60 -12.68 -19.68
N ILE A 106 -9.80 -12.98 -20.19
CA ILE A 106 -10.15 -12.77 -21.61
C ILE A 106 -10.17 -11.28 -21.97
N GLY A 107 -10.56 -10.42 -21.00
CA GLY A 107 -10.61 -8.97 -21.18
C GLY A 107 -11.23 -8.26 -19.98
N GLY A 108 -11.12 -6.93 -19.97
CA GLY A 108 -11.45 -6.09 -18.82
C GLY A 108 -10.28 -5.96 -17.84
N PHE A 109 -10.59 -5.79 -16.56
CA PHE A 109 -9.60 -5.63 -15.49
C PHE A 109 -10.05 -6.28 -14.18
N GLN A 110 -9.09 -6.60 -13.33
CA GLN A 110 -9.32 -6.80 -11.90
C GLN A 110 -8.42 -5.88 -11.08
N ILE A 111 -8.95 -5.30 -10.02
CA ILE A 111 -8.15 -4.60 -9.02
C ILE A 111 -8.25 -5.38 -7.72
N ARG A 112 -7.10 -5.84 -7.21
CA ARG A 112 -6.99 -6.55 -5.95
C ARG A 112 -6.28 -5.67 -4.94
N THR A 113 -6.97 -5.36 -3.85
CA THR A 113 -6.34 -4.87 -2.62
C THR A 113 -6.19 -6.03 -1.65
N LYS A 114 -5.65 -5.78 -0.46
CA LYS A 114 -5.61 -6.77 0.62
C LYS A 114 -7.00 -7.32 0.98
N ASP A 115 -8.01 -6.45 0.99
CA ASP A 115 -9.34 -6.75 1.54
C ASP A 115 -10.46 -6.77 0.49
N THR A 116 -10.19 -6.26 -0.72
CA THR A 116 -11.21 -6.04 -1.75
C THR A 116 -10.77 -6.58 -3.11
N LEU A 117 -11.70 -7.23 -3.80
CA LEU A 117 -11.60 -7.54 -5.22
C LEU A 117 -12.64 -6.73 -5.99
N ILE A 118 -12.16 -5.88 -6.89
CA ILE A 118 -13.00 -5.20 -7.87
C ILE A 118 -12.84 -5.94 -9.20
N ASP A 119 -13.90 -6.61 -9.62
CA ASP A 119 -13.92 -7.39 -10.85
C ASP A 119 -14.76 -6.69 -11.92
N GLY A 120 -14.06 -6.16 -12.93
CA GLY A 120 -14.62 -5.58 -14.15
C GLY A 120 -14.28 -6.43 -15.39
N THR A 121 -14.06 -7.73 -15.22
CA THR A 121 -13.74 -8.63 -16.33
C THR A 121 -14.98 -8.94 -17.17
N TYR A 122 -14.77 -9.15 -18.47
CA TYR A 122 -15.86 -9.54 -19.37
C TYR A 122 -16.49 -10.88 -19.00
N LYS A 123 -15.70 -11.79 -18.41
CA LYS A 123 -16.19 -13.08 -17.91
C LYS A 123 -17.29 -12.89 -16.88
N LYS A 124 -17.09 -12.00 -15.89
CA LYS A 124 -18.11 -11.70 -14.89
C LYS A 124 -19.37 -11.11 -15.53
N SER A 125 -19.22 -10.12 -16.41
CA SER A 125 -20.37 -9.49 -17.10
C SER A 125 -21.20 -10.50 -17.90
N LEU A 126 -20.54 -11.44 -18.61
CA LEU A 126 -21.22 -12.48 -19.38
C LEU A 126 -21.97 -13.47 -18.48
N VAL A 127 -21.36 -13.88 -17.37
CA VAL A 127 -22.00 -14.79 -16.40
C VAL A 127 -23.21 -14.11 -15.75
N GLU A 128 -23.09 -12.83 -15.37
CA GLU A 128 -24.21 -12.06 -14.81
C GLU A 128 -25.35 -11.88 -15.82
N LEU A 129 -25.02 -11.62 -17.09
CA LEU A 129 -26.01 -11.53 -18.16
C LEU A 129 -26.74 -12.87 -18.35
N TYR A 130 -25.99 -13.97 -18.47
CA TYR A 130 -26.58 -15.30 -18.63
C TYR A 130 -27.53 -15.64 -17.48
N ARG A 131 -27.12 -15.37 -16.24
CA ARG A 131 -27.96 -15.57 -15.05
C ARG A 131 -29.26 -14.77 -15.13
N LYS A 132 -29.20 -13.51 -15.54
CA LYS A 132 -30.39 -12.66 -15.69
C LYS A 132 -31.37 -13.14 -16.76
N ILE A 133 -30.88 -13.85 -17.78
CA ILE A 133 -31.72 -14.38 -18.86
C ILE A 133 -32.34 -15.73 -18.48
N THR A 134 -31.67 -16.51 -17.61
CA THR A 134 -32.03 -17.90 -17.29
C THR A 134 -32.65 -18.10 -15.90
N SER A 135 -32.64 -17.08 -15.06
CA SER A 135 -33.32 -17.05 -13.75
C SER A 135 -34.66 -16.35 -13.87
#